data_AF-A0A7X1GYB3-F1
#
_entry.id   AF-A0A7X1GYB3-F1
#
_cell.length_a   1.000
_cell.length_b   1.000
_cell.length_c   1.000
_cell.angle_alpha   90.00
_cell.angle_beta   90.00
_cell.angle_gamma   90.00
#
_symmetry.space_group_name_H-M   'P 1'
#
loop_
_entity.id
_entity.type
_entity.pdbx_description
1 polymer ?
#
loop_
_entity_poly.entity_id
_entity_poly.type
_entity_poly.pdbx_seq_one_letter_code
_entity_poly.pdbx_strand_id
1 'polypeptide(L)'
;MGLKILTVDDSKTIRMIVKKAFRPYDVQIVEGENGVEGLALAAKEKPDLIILDITMPVMNGAEMLAKMKEEPDLKNIPVIMLTAEAGKDNVMRIVQLGVKDYMVKPFKGEQLIERVTNIMPLTEKKADAPAEEGGGSKYFSLDGDIQMLAVPAKILRPTIVEVETQLKPKLKEMTSGGIKKMILDLTKIKETNVSLIKLIITILDNSQMAGVKVLTVAGATLGKELKDFQETGNIPIHFSVDDAKAAF
;
A
#
# COMPACT_ATOMS: atom_id res chain seq x y z
N MET A 1 17.70 7.24 10.80
CA MET A 1 17.66 5.77 10.90
C MET A 1 16.21 5.38 10.74
N GLY A 2 15.91 4.43 9.85
CA GLY A 2 14.54 3.91 9.69
C GLY A 2 14.10 3.16 10.95
N LEU A 3 12.80 3.12 11.20
CA LEU A 3 12.23 2.43 12.35
C LEU A 3 12.45 0.91 12.23
N LYS A 4 12.59 0.21 13.34
CA LYS A 4 12.68 -1.24 13.38
C LYS A 4 11.51 -1.81 14.16
N ILE A 5 10.73 -2.68 13.53
CA ILE A 5 9.61 -3.37 14.17
C ILE A 5 9.89 -4.87 14.18
N LEU A 6 9.71 -5.48 15.34
CA LEU A 6 9.76 -6.93 15.50
C LEU A 6 8.32 -7.48 15.48
N THR A 7 8.03 -8.40 14.58
CA THR A 7 6.78 -9.17 14.59
C THR A 7 7.07 -10.59 15.07
N VAL A 8 6.33 -11.05 16.08
CA VAL A 8 6.46 -12.39 16.65
C VAL A 8 5.11 -13.08 16.63
N ASP A 9 5.00 -14.12 15.82
CA ASP A 9 3.77 -14.89 15.60
C ASP A 9 4.18 -16.24 15.03
N ASP A 10 3.56 -17.35 15.42
CA ASP A 10 3.90 -18.68 14.89
C ASP A 10 3.35 -18.87 13.45
N SER A 11 2.30 -18.14 13.09
CA SER A 11 1.73 -18.13 11.75
C SER A 11 2.55 -17.30 10.77
N LYS A 12 3.22 -17.99 9.84
CA LYS A 12 3.90 -17.37 8.69
C LYS A 12 2.99 -16.42 7.90
N THR A 13 1.69 -16.74 7.82
CA THR A 13 0.70 -15.91 7.11
C THR A 13 0.53 -14.55 7.80
N ILE A 14 0.44 -14.53 9.13
CA ILE A 14 0.34 -13.28 9.89
C ILE A 14 1.62 -12.46 9.76
N ARG A 15 2.79 -13.08 9.92
CA ARG A 15 4.08 -12.40 9.72
C ARG A 15 4.19 -11.79 8.31
N MET A 16 3.70 -12.48 7.28
CA MET A 16 3.66 -11.96 5.91
C MET A 16 2.70 -10.77 5.74
N ILE A 17 1.54 -10.79 6.40
CA ILE A 17 0.58 -9.66 6.39
C ILE A 17 1.23 -8.42 7.01
N VAL A 18 1.86 -8.58 8.18
CA VAL A 18 2.60 -7.49 8.86
C VAL A 18 3.67 -6.94 7.95
N LYS A 19 4.55 -7.80 7.42
CA LYS A 19 5.64 -7.39 6.51
C LYS A 19 5.13 -6.64 5.27
N LYS A 20 4.03 -7.11 4.66
CA LYS A 20 3.42 -6.45 3.50
C LYS A 20 2.84 -5.08 3.86
N ALA A 21 2.18 -4.96 5.02
CA ALA A 21 1.59 -3.71 5.48
C ALA A 21 2.65 -2.61 5.65
N PHE A 22 3.82 -2.97 6.19
CA PHE A 22 4.91 -2.01 6.43
C PHE A 22 5.83 -1.75 5.23
N ARG A 23 5.71 -2.52 4.15
CA ARG A 23 6.55 -2.36 2.94
C ARG A 23 6.64 -0.92 2.40
N PRO A 24 5.56 -0.11 2.39
CA PRO A 24 5.60 1.28 1.92
C PRO A 24 6.34 2.25 2.84
N TYR A 25 6.66 1.86 4.08
CA TYR A 25 7.23 2.73 5.11
C TYR A 25 8.71 2.43 5.34
N ASP A 26 9.48 3.42 5.77
CA ASP A 26 10.91 3.29 6.11
C ASP A 26 11.08 2.55 7.44
N VAL A 27 10.63 1.28 7.40
CA VAL A 27 10.53 0.36 8.51
C VAL A 27 11.24 -0.93 8.11
N GLN A 28 12.19 -1.33 8.93
CA GLN A 28 12.77 -2.66 8.92
C GLN A 28 11.89 -3.60 9.73
N ILE A 29 11.41 -4.68 9.11
CA ILE A 29 10.67 -5.75 9.79
C ILE A 29 11.64 -6.88 10.12
N VAL A 30 11.70 -7.22 11.40
CA VAL A 30 12.34 -8.44 11.93
C VAL A 30 11.22 -9.42 12.29
N GLU A 31 11.41 -10.70 11.99
CA GLU A 31 10.39 -11.75 12.18
C GLU A 31 10.92 -12.77 13.19
N GLY A 32 10.10 -13.14 14.18
CA GLY A 32 10.33 -14.28 15.08
C GLY A 32 9.14 -15.23 15.07
N GLU A 33 9.38 -16.53 15.25
CA GLU A 33 8.36 -17.56 15.07
C GLU A 33 7.77 -18.09 16.40
N ASN A 34 8.31 -17.67 17.54
CA ASN A 34 7.81 -18.00 18.89
C ASN A 34 8.38 -17.02 19.93
N GLY A 35 7.90 -17.09 21.18
CA GLY A 35 8.33 -16.17 22.24
C GLY A 35 9.80 -16.25 22.63
N VAL A 36 10.46 -17.43 22.53
CA VAL A 36 11.90 -17.58 22.85
C VAL A 36 12.74 -16.84 21.82
N GLU A 37 12.47 -17.11 20.54
CA GLU A 37 13.15 -16.45 19.44
C GLU A 37 12.86 -14.94 19.44
N GLY A 38 11.60 -14.56 19.66
CA GLY A 38 11.18 -13.16 19.78
C GLY A 38 11.93 -12.41 20.88
N LEU A 39 12.11 -13.02 22.06
CA LEU A 39 12.86 -12.41 23.16
C LEU A 39 14.34 -12.23 22.82
N ALA A 40 14.96 -13.24 22.20
CA ALA A 40 16.36 -13.17 21.76
C ALA A 40 16.56 -12.10 20.68
N LEU A 41 15.64 -12.01 19.72
CA LEU A 41 15.65 -10.97 18.68
C LEU A 41 15.42 -9.58 19.27
N ALA A 42 14.52 -9.43 20.25
CA ALA A 42 14.30 -8.14 20.92
C ALA A 42 15.58 -7.64 21.61
N ALA A 43 16.29 -8.52 22.31
CA ALA A 43 17.57 -8.20 22.96
C ALA A 43 18.67 -7.82 21.96
N LYS A 44 18.75 -8.54 20.84
CA LYS A 44 19.78 -8.32 19.80
C LYS A 44 19.49 -7.08 18.95
N GLU A 45 18.26 -6.94 18.48
CA GLU A 45 17.90 -5.98 17.44
C GLU A 45 17.42 -4.64 18.00
N LYS A 46 17.01 -4.61 19.28
CA LYS A 46 16.47 -3.44 19.99
C LYS A 46 15.41 -2.70 19.15
N PRO A 47 14.28 -3.36 18.82
CA PRO A 47 13.26 -2.78 17.98
C PRO A 47 12.58 -1.58 18.67
N ASP A 48 12.06 -0.66 17.88
CA ASP A 48 11.29 0.49 18.35
C ASP A 48 9.87 0.06 18.78
N LEU A 49 9.31 -1.00 18.19
CA LEU A 49 7.99 -1.55 18.53
C LEU A 49 7.95 -3.07 18.29
N ILE A 50 7.14 -3.76 19.09
CA ILE A 50 6.86 -5.19 18.91
C ILE A 50 5.38 -5.43 18.62
N ILE A 51 5.11 -6.23 17.60
CA ILE A 51 3.80 -6.80 17.31
C ILE A 51 3.86 -8.26 17.73
N LEU A 52 3.11 -8.62 18.76
CA LEU A 52 3.29 -9.89 19.48
C LEU A 52 1.99 -10.69 19.49
N ASP A 53 2.02 -11.92 19.01
CA ASP A 53 0.91 -12.84 19.19
C ASP A 53 0.82 -13.35 20.63
N ILE A 54 -0.39 -13.40 21.17
CA ILE A 54 -0.60 -13.90 22.53
C ILE A 54 -0.46 -15.42 22.62
N THR A 55 -0.92 -16.15 21.61
CA THR A 55 -0.99 -17.62 21.64
C THR A 55 0.03 -18.22 20.69
N MET A 56 1.15 -18.69 21.22
CA MET A 56 2.20 -19.35 20.45
C MET A 56 2.70 -20.61 21.18
N PRO A 57 3.23 -21.61 20.45
CA PRO A 57 3.92 -22.74 21.05
C PRO A 57 5.26 -22.32 21.68
N VAL A 58 5.82 -23.20 22.51
CA VAL A 58 7.13 -23.05 23.22
C VAL A 58 7.11 -21.99 24.31
N MET A 59 6.81 -20.74 23.95
CA MET A 59 6.63 -19.62 24.85
C MET A 59 5.59 -18.69 24.25
N ASN A 60 4.55 -18.41 25.02
CA ASN A 60 3.45 -17.57 24.56
C ASN A 60 3.79 -16.07 24.68
N GLY A 61 2.98 -15.21 24.09
CA GLY A 61 3.23 -13.76 24.07
C GLY A 61 3.18 -13.11 25.45
N ALA A 62 2.31 -13.59 26.34
CA ALA A 62 2.24 -13.05 27.71
C ALA A 62 3.50 -13.37 28.51
N GLU A 63 4.04 -14.58 28.38
CA GLU A 63 5.31 -15.00 28.99
C GLU A 63 6.50 -14.20 28.44
N MET A 64 6.57 -14.02 27.12
CA MET A 64 7.60 -13.19 26.49
C MET A 64 7.53 -11.75 27.01
N LEU A 65 6.34 -11.16 27.07
CA LEU A 65 6.14 -9.79 27.57
C LEU A 65 6.54 -9.66 29.04
N ALA A 66 6.23 -10.65 29.88
CA ALA A 66 6.64 -10.65 31.29
C ALA A 66 8.18 -10.61 31.41
N LYS A 67 8.88 -11.48 30.67
CA LYS A 67 10.36 -11.51 30.65
C LYS A 67 10.95 -10.20 30.13
N MET A 68 10.37 -9.63 29.07
CA MET A 68 10.81 -8.34 28.56
C MET A 68 10.73 -7.22 29.62
N LYS A 69 9.72 -7.24 30.50
CA LYS A 69 9.56 -6.23 31.54
C LYS A 69 10.59 -6.34 32.66
N GLU A 70 11.15 -7.52 32.87
CA GLU A 70 12.23 -7.74 33.83
C GLU A 70 13.57 -7.21 33.32
N GLU A 71 13.74 -7.13 31.98
CA GLU A 71 14.95 -6.64 31.33
C GLU A 71 14.96 -5.11 31.17
N PRO A 72 15.92 -4.37 31.76
CA PRO A 72 15.97 -2.91 31.72
C PRO A 72 15.97 -2.32 30.31
N ASP A 73 16.60 -3.01 29.37
CA ASP A 73 16.75 -2.59 27.97
C ASP A 73 15.50 -2.86 27.13
N LEU A 74 14.59 -3.73 27.58
CA LEU A 74 13.41 -4.16 26.80
C LEU A 74 12.08 -3.68 27.39
N LYS A 75 12.04 -3.42 28.70
CA LYS A 75 10.79 -3.09 29.43
C LYS A 75 10.01 -1.90 28.92
N ASN A 76 10.67 -0.98 28.20
CA ASN A 76 10.07 0.25 27.69
C ASN A 76 9.63 0.15 26.22
N ILE A 77 9.96 -0.95 25.53
CA ILE A 77 9.59 -1.11 24.12
C ILE A 77 8.07 -1.26 24.03
N PRO A 78 7.36 -0.41 23.26
CA PRO A 78 5.92 -0.51 23.10
C PRO A 78 5.53 -1.83 22.41
N VAL A 79 4.51 -2.50 22.96
CA VAL A 79 4.00 -3.76 22.43
C VAL A 79 2.55 -3.59 22.00
N ILE A 80 2.23 -4.03 20.78
CA ILE A 80 0.87 -4.26 20.31
C ILE A 80 0.61 -5.76 20.35
N MET A 81 -0.39 -6.18 21.13
CA MET A 81 -0.73 -7.60 21.27
C MET A 81 -1.73 -8.01 20.18
N LEU A 82 -1.49 -9.14 19.51
CA LEU A 82 -2.44 -9.78 18.61
C LEU A 82 -3.14 -10.92 19.36
N THR A 83 -4.46 -11.02 19.22
CA THR A 83 -5.25 -12.07 19.89
C THR A 83 -6.31 -12.64 18.95
N ALA A 84 -6.60 -13.93 19.03
CA ALA A 84 -7.75 -14.53 18.36
C ALA A 84 -9.07 -14.30 19.12
N GLU A 85 -9.00 -13.89 20.39
CA GLU A 85 -10.16 -13.83 21.28
C GLU A 85 -10.64 -12.40 21.50
N ALA A 86 -11.89 -12.12 21.12
CA ALA A 86 -12.54 -10.81 21.27
C ALA A 86 -13.31 -10.65 22.61
N GLY A 87 -13.32 -11.67 23.47
CA GLY A 87 -14.07 -11.68 24.72
C GLY A 87 -13.59 -10.59 25.68
N LYS A 88 -14.53 -9.89 26.32
CA LYS A 88 -14.25 -8.77 27.23
C LYS A 88 -13.24 -9.12 28.32
N ASP A 89 -13.34 -10.32 28.90
CA ASP A 89 -12.43 -10.77 29.96
C ASP A 89 -10.99 -10.96 29.45
N ASN A 90 -10.82 -11.45 28.22
CA ASN A 90 -9.50 -11.61 27.62
C ASN A 90 -8.88 -10.26 27.23
N VAL A 91 -9.69 -9.34 26.71
CA VAL A 91 -9.25 -7.97 26.45
C VAL A 91 -8.75 -7.32 27.74
N MET A 92 -9.50 -7.45 28.84
CA MET A 92 -9.10 -6.90 30.13
C MET A 92 -7.79 -7.50 30.64
N ARG A 93 -7.59 -8.82 30.47
CA ARG A 93 -6.31 -9.48 30.79
C ARG A 93 -5.16 -8.90 29.97
N ILE A 94 -5.33 -8.72 28.67
CA ILE A 94 -4.29 -8.14 27.79
C ILE A 94 -3.94 -6.71 28.23
N VAL A 95 -4.95 -5.89 28.54
CA VAL A 95 -4.74 -4.52 29.02
C VAL A 95 -3.96 -4.50 30.34
N GLN A 96 -4.27 -5.42 31.27
CA GLN A 96 -3.55 -5.55 32.54
C GLN A 96 -2.08 -5.95 32.36
N LEU A 97 -1.72 -6.60 31.24
CA LEU A 97 -0.33 -6.86 30.89
C LEU A 97 0.44 -5.58 30.49
N GLY A 98 -0.18 -4.40 30.46
CA GLY A 98 0.50 -3.12 30.22
C GLY A 98 1.02 -2.95 28.79
N VAL A 99 0.34 -3.56 27.82
CA VAL A 99 0.58 -3.35 26.38
C VAL A 99 0.14 -1.94 25.97
N LYS A 100 0.67 -1.43 24.86
CA LYS A 100 0.27 -0.10 24.35
C LYS A 100 -1.03 -0.15 23.56
N ASP A 101 -1.27 -1.23 22.83
CA ASP A 101 -2.52 -1.48 22.14
C ASP A 101 -2.73 -2.99 21.98
N TYR A 102 -3.90 -3.40 21.51
CA TYR A 102 -4.19 -4.76 21.12
C TYR A 102 -5.04 -4.81 19.85
N MET A 103 -4.96 -5.91 19.12
CA MET A 103 -5.73 -6.14 17.92
C MET A 103 -6.29 -7.56 17.89
N VAL A 104 -7.56 -7.68 17.53
CA VAL A 104 -8.23 -8.96 17.35
C VAL A 104 -8.00 -9.47 15.92
N LYS A 105 -7.60 -10.73 15.78
CA LYS A 105 -7.50 -11.46 14.52
C LYS A 105 -8.90 -11.93 14.08
N PRO A 106 -9.23 -11.90 12.78
CA PRO A 106 -8.41 -11.44 11.67
C PRO A 106 -8.41 -9.90 11.55
N PHE A 107 -7.27 -9.33 11.17
CA PHE A 107 -7.11 -7.90 10.91
C PHE A 107 -6.59 -7.65 9.49
N LYS A 108 -6.79 -6.42 9.00
CA LYS A 108 -6.21 -5.94 7.74
C LYS A 108 -4.93 -5.16 8.00
N GLY A 109 -4.01 -5.16 7.03
CA GLY A 109 -2.75 -4.42 7.14
C GLY A 109 -2.96 -2.93 7.41
N GLU A 110 -3.97 -2.31 6.80
CA GLU A 110 -4.29 -0.90 7.02
C GLU A 110 -4.69 -0.58 8.47
N GLN A 111 -5.42 -1.50 9.13
CA GLN A 111 -5.80 -1.34 10.55
C GLN A 111 -4.57 -1.41 11.45
N LEU A 112 -3.61 -2.27 11.12
CA LEU A 112 -2.36 -2.37 11.87
C LEU A 112 -1.51 -1.10 11.73
N ILE A 113 -1.43 -0.55 10.52
CA ILE A 113 -0.73 0.72 10.26
C ILE A 113 -1.33 1.86 11.09
N GLU A 114 -2.66 1.97 11.15
CA GLU A 114 -3.34 2.99 11.96
C GLU A 114 -2.95 2.90 13.44
N ARG A 115 -2.96 1.67 14.00
CA ARG A 115 -2.61 1.40 15.40
C ARG A 115 -1.17 1.77 15.71
N VAL A 116 -0.25 1.42 14.80
CA VAL A 116 1.17 1.73 14.97
C VAL A 116 1.41 3.23 14.85
N THR A 117 0.74 3.90 13.90
CA THR A 117 0.86 5.36 13.70
C THR A 117 0.43 6.16 14.93
N ASN A 118 -0.56 5.66 15.69
CA ASN A 118 -0.99 6.28 16.94
C ASN A 118 0.05 6.16 18.07
N ILE A 119 0.97 5.20 17.99
CA ILE A 119 2.04 4.99 18.97
C ILE A 119 3.31 5.72 18.53
N MET A 120 3.64 5.65 17.24
CA MET A 120 4.81 6.28 16.65
C MET A 120 4.55 6.70 15.19
N PRO A 121 5.00 7.89 14.77
CA PRO A 121 4.81 8.34 13.40
C PRO A 121 5.60 7.47 12.43
N LEU A 122 4.93 6.92 11.42
CA LEU A 122 5.58 6.20 10.34
C LEU A 122 6.01 7.18 9.25
N THR A 123 7.25 7.05 8.79
CA THR A 123 7.74 7.77 7.63
C THR A 123 7.57 6.87 6.42
N GLU A 124 6.91 7.35 5.37
CA GLU A 124 6.89 6.62 4.10
C GLU A 124 8.33 6.45 3.61
N LYS A 125 8.66 5.31 2.96
CA LYS A 125 9.92 5.25 2.23
C LYS A 125 9.87 6.39 1.24
N LYS A 126 10.83 7.33 1.37
CA LYS A 126 11.28 8.05 0.18
C LYS A 126 11.61 6.94 -0.79
N ALA A 127 10.82 6.84 -1.85
CA ALA A 127 11.10 5.86 -2.86
C ALA A 127 12.58 6.02 -3.22
N ASP A 128 13.28 4.91 -3.43
CA ASP A 128 14.13 4.88 -4.61
C ASP A 128 13.18 5.20 -5.77
N ALA A 129 12.98 6.50 -5.97
CA ALA A 129 12.49 7.02 -7.20
C ALA A 129 13.49 6.46 -8.23
N PRO A 130 13.05 5.79 -9.31
CA PRO A 130 13.72 6.15 -10.54
C PRO A 130 13.55 7.68 -10.61
N ALA A 131 14.67 8.39 -10.60
CA ALA A 131 14.82 9.85 -10.55
C ALA A 131 13.57 10.62 -11.04
N GLU A 132 13.01 11.58 -10.31
CA GLU A 132 13.41 13.00 -10.35
C GLU A 132 12.39 13.83 -9.52
N GLU A 133 12.87 14.84 -8.80
CA GLU A 133 12.63 16.28 -9.04
C GLU A 133 11.17 16.75 -9.18
N GLY A 134 10.81 17.69 -8.30
CA GLY A 134 9.91 18.82 -8.60
C GLY A 134 8.47 18.53 -9.01
N GLY A 135 7.52 18.69 -8.07
CA GLY A 135 6.20 19.31 -8.33
C GLY A 135 5.27 18.72 -9.41
N GLY A 136 5.60 17.60 -10.03
CA GLY A 136 4.82 16.92 -11.06
C GLY A 136 4.02 15.76 -10.47
N SER A 137 2.77 15.66 -10.86
CA SER A 137 1.92 14.50 -10.57
C SER A 137 2.57 13.24 -11.15
N LYS A 138 2.99 12.30 -10.29
CA LYS A 138 3.82 11.11 -10.56
C LYS A 138 3.43 10.25 -11.77
N TYR A 139 2.16 10.30 -12.19
CA TYR A 139 1.63 9.55 -13.32
C TYR A 139 1.36 10.42 -14.54
N PHE A 140 1.41 11.73 -14.39
CA PHE A 140 1.00 12.72 -15.36
C PHE A 140 2.21 13.52 -15.86
N SER A 141 2.53 13.39 -17.15
CA SER A 141 3.56 14.20 -17.80
C SER A 141 2.98 14.93 -19.01
N LEU A 142 3.54 16.08 -19.38
CA LEU A 142 3.09 16.82 -20.55
C LEU A 142 4.07 16.57 -21.70
N ASP A 143 3.53 16.22 -22.87
CA ASP A 143 4.29 16.03 -24.11
C ASP A 143 3.65 16.90 -25.20
N GLY A 144 4.21 18.09 -25.39
CA GLY A 144 3.63 19.11 -26.26
C GLY A 144 2.24 19.56 -25.79
N ASP A 145 1.23 19.33 -26.63
CA ASP A 145 -0.18 19.63 -26.35
C ASP A 145 -0.98 18.41 -25.86
N ILE A 146 -0.28 17.34 -25.42
CA ILE A 146 -0.88 16.08 -25.00
C ILE A 146 -0.47 15.78 -23.56
N GLN A 147 -1.46 15.63 -22.68
CA GLN A 147 -1.24 15.12 -21.34
C GLN A 147 -1.07 13.60 -21.40
N MET A 148 0.05 13.09 -20.89
CA MET A 148 0.25 11.66 -20.67
C MET A 148 -0.24 11.28 -19.28
N LEU A 149 -0.89 10.14 -19.17
CA LEU A 149 -1.23 9.45 -17.92
C LEU A 149 -0.71 8.01 -18.00
N ALA A 150 0.46 7.75 -17.41
CA ALA A 150 1.12 6.45 -17.45
C ALA A 150 0.86 5.64 -16.18
N VAL A 151 0.14 4.52 -16.32
CA VAL A 151 -0.20 3.65 -15.19
C VAL A 151 0.92 2.62 -14.96
N PRO A 152 1.40 2.43 -13.72
CA PRO A 152 2.47 1.47 -13.44
C PRO A 152 2.00 0.03 -13.59
N ALA A 153 2.92 -0.90 -13.83
CA ALA A 153 2.64 -2.33 -14.05
C ALA A 153 1.80 -3.02 -12.95
N LYS A 154 1.80 -2.46 -11.73
CA LYS A 154 1.02 -2.96 -10.59
C LYS A 154 0.03 -1.89 -10.14
N ILE A 155 -1.25 -2.20 -10.26
CA ILE A 155 -2.34 -1.35 -9.80
C ILE A 155 -2.72 -1.82 -8.40
N LEU A 156 -2.13 -1.17 -7.41
CA LEU A 156 -2.48 -1.35 -6.00
C LEU A 156 -3.46 -0.24 -5.58
N ARG A 157 -4.16 -0.45 -4.46
CA ARG A 157 -5.10 0.54 -3.92
C ARG A 157 -4.49 1.96 -3.78
N PRO A 158 -3.24 2.15 -3.32
CA PRO A 158 -2.63 3.48 -3.28
C PRO A 158 -2.50 4.13 -4.65
N THR A 159 -2.12 3.36 -5.69
CA THR A 159 -2.06 3.85 -7.08
C THR A 159 -3.41 4.37 -7.54
N ILE A 160 -4.49 3.64 -7.26
CA ILE A 160 -5.86 4.03 -7.65
C ILE A 160 -6.24 5.34 -6.96
N VAL A 161 -6.06 5.42 -5.64
CA VAL A 161 -6.41 6.62 -4.85
C VAL A 161 -5.60 7.83 -5.32
N GLU A 162 -4.30 7.66 -5.60
CA GLU A 162 -3.43 8.72 -6.06
C GLU A 162 -3.86 9.25 -7.44
N VAL A 163 -4.15 8.36 -8.39
CA VAL A 163 -4.65 8.74 -9.72
C VAL A 163 -6.02 9.43 -9.61
N GLU A 164 -6.97 8.88 -8.87
CA GLU A 164 -8.31 9.46 -8.71
C GLU A 164 -8.27 10.86 -8.05
N THR A 165 -7.41 11.04 -7.05
CA THR A 165 -7.25 12.32 -6.34
C THR A 165 -6.65 13.39 -7.25
N GLN A 166 -5.69 13.01 -8.10
CA GLN A 166 -4.97 13.96 -8.96
C GLN A 166 -5.68 14.21 -10.30
N LEU A 167 -6.56 13.30 -10.74
CA LEU A 167 -7.25 13.39 -12.02
C LEU A 167 -8.07 14.67 -12.17
N LYS A 168 -8.96 14.99 -11.21
CA LYS A 168 -9.81 16.19 -11.31
C LYS A 168 -9.02 17.50 -11.30
N PRO A 169 -8.06 17.73 -10.38
CA PRO A 169 -7.17 18.88 -10.45
C PRO A 169 -6.46 18.99 -11.80
N LYS A 170 -5.93 17.87 -12.32
CA LYS A 170 -5.18 17.87 -13.57
C LYS A 170 -6.05 18.19 -14.78
N LEU A 171 -7.26 17.65 -14.86
CA LEU A 171 -8.22 17.99 -15.92
C LEU A 171 -8.59 19.48 -15.93
N LYS A 172 -8.72 20.10 -14.75
CA LYS A 172 -8.95 21.55 -14.64
C LYS A 172 -7.74 22.37 -15.10
N GLU A 173 -6.54 21.95 -14.72
CA GLU A 173 -5.29 22.57 -15.17
C GLU A 173 -5.14 22.49 -16.70
N MET A 174 -5.36 21.29 -17.26
CA MET A 174 -5.30 21.05 -18.70
C MET A 174 -6.27 21.95 -19.47
N THR A 175 -7.55 21.96 -19.06
CA THR A 175 -8.58 22.74 -19.76
C THR A 175 -8.36 24.24 -19.64
N SER A 176 -7.86 24.72 -18.50
CA SER A 176 -7.48 26.12 -18.29
C SER A 176 -6.26 26.51 -19.14
N GLY A 177 -5.33 25.58 -19.36
CA GLY A 177 -4.17 25.74 -20.24
C GLY A 177 -4.46 25.47 -21.72
N GLY A 178 -5.72 25.19 -22.12
CA GLY A 178 -6.10 24.90 -23.50
C GLY A 178 -5.77 23.49 -24.00
N ILE A 179 -5.25 22.62 -23.13
CA ILE A 179 -4.92 21.22 -23.44
C ILE A 179 -6.19 20.38 -23.36
N LYS A 180 -6.55 19.72 -24.47
CA LYS A 180 -7.75 18.87 -24.58
C LYS A 180 -7.44 17.45 -25.03
N LYS A 181 -6.17 17.05 -25.07
CA LYS A 181 -5.72 15.73 -25.51
C LYS A 181 -5.07 15.01 -24.34
N MET A 182 -5.45 13.77 -24.09
CA MET A 182 -4.82 12.92 -23.08
C MET A 182 -4.55 11.51 -23.61
N ILE A 183 -3.38 10.96 -23.34
CA ILE A 183 -3.08 9.55 -23.58
C ILE A 183 -3.07 8.80 -22.25
N LEU A 184 -3.92 7.77 -22.15
CA LEU A 184 -3.86 6.78 -21.08
C LEU A 184 -2.93 5.64 -21.52
N ASP A 185 -1.72 5.62 -20.97
CA ASP A 185 -0.71 4.61 -21.28
C ASP A 185 -0.78 3.44 -20.28
N LEU A 186 -1.21 2.29 -20.78
CA LEU A 186 -1.33 1.02 -20.08
C LEU A 186 -0.29 -0.01 -20.55
N THR A 187 0.72 0.38 -21.33
CA THR A 187 1.71 -0.54 -21.94
C THR A 187 2.47 -1.37 -20.90
N LYS A 188 2.61 -0.88 -19.67
CA LYS A 188 3.27 -1.59 -18.55
C LYS A 188 2.38 -2.64 -17.90
N ILE A 189 1.07 -2.64 -18.17
CA ILE A 189 0.10 -3.58 -17.61
C ILE A 189 0.09 -4.86 -18.46
N LYS A 190 0.17 -6.01 -17.80
CA LYS A 190 0.25 -7.32 -18.47
C LYS A 190 -1.07 -8.10 -18.50
N GLU A 191 -1.98 -7.83 -17.57
CA GLU A 191 -3.21 -8.58 -17.37
C GLU A 191 -4.35 -7.66 -16.92
N THR A 192 -5.58 -8.00 -17.30
CA THR A 192 -6.78 -7.26 -16.89
C THR A 192 -7.30 -7.73 -15.54
N ASN A 193 -7.85 -6.81 -14.75
CA ASN A 193 -8.65 -7.12 -13.57
C ASN A 193 -9.74 -6.06 -13.34
N VAL A 194 -10.68 -6.34 -12.45
CA VAL A 194 -11.81 -5.44 -12.14
C VAL A 194 -11.36 -4.06 -11.68
N SER A 195 -10.23 -3.95 -10.98
CA SER A 195 -9.72 -2.66 -10.49
C SER A 195 -9.18 -1.80 -11.63
N LEU A 196 -8.47 -2.41 -12.58
CA LEU A 196 -8.02 -1.74 -13.80
C LEU A 196 -9.21 -1.23 -14.62
N ILE A 197 -10.23 -2.07 -14.82
CA ILE A 197 -11.43 -1.70 -15.60
C ILE A 197 -12.12 -0.49 -14.97
N LYS A 198 -12.35 -0.52 -13.65
CA LYS A 198 -12.96 0.62 -12.93
C LYS A 198 -12.13 1.90 -13.03
N LEU A 199 -10.81 1.77 -12.95
CA LEU A 199 -9.90 2.91 -13.07
C LEU A 199 -9.98 3.51 -14.48
N ILE A 200 -9.94 2.69 -15.54
CA ILE A 200 -10.08 3.14 -16.93
C ILE A 200 -11.39 3.90 -17.12
N ILE A 201 -12.53 3.31 -16.70
CA ILE A 201 -13.84 3.94 -16.81
C ILE A 201 -13.86 5.29 -16.08
N THR A 202 -13.36 5.33 -14.85
CA THR A 202 -13.30 6.57 -14.06
C THR A 202 -12.49 7.65 -14.76
N ILE A 203 -11.35 7.30 -15.35
CA ILE A 203 -10.52 8.23 -16.12
C ILE A 203 -11.28 8.76 -17.33
N LEU A 204 -11.90 7.88 -18.11
CA LEU A 204 -12.62 8.24 -19.32
C LEU A 204 -13.83 9.14 -19.02
N ASP A 205 -14.65 8.77 -18.03
CA ASP A 205 -15.85 9.54 -17.65
C ASP A 205 -15.48 10.95 -17.19
N ASN A 206 -14.50 11.08 -16.28
CA ASN A 206 -14.09 12.40 -15.79
C ASN A 206 -13.46 13.24 -16.91
N SER A 207 -12.70 12.63 -17.81
CA SER A 207 -12.07 13.33 -18.93
C SER A 207 -13.10 13.79 -19.96
N GLN A 208 -14.09 12.95 -20.27
CA GLN A 208 -15.22 13.30 -21.12
C GLN A 208 -16.03 14.46 -20.53
N MET A 209 -16.33 14.42 -19.22
CA MET A 209 -17.00 15.51 -18.51
C MET A 209 -16.21 16.82 -18.56
N ALA A 210 -14.87 16.74 -18.59
CA ALA A 210 -13.99 17.90 -18.73
C ALA A 210 -13.79 18.35 -20.20
N GLY A 211 -14.32 17.64 -21.19
CA GLY A 211 -14.11 17.93 -22.61
C GLY A 211 -12.69 17.60 -23.11
N VAL A 212 -12.03 16.64 -22.47
CA VAL A 212 -10.70 16.13 -22.84
C VAL A 212 -10.86 14.83 -23.63
N LYS A 213 -10.34 14.78 -24.86
CA LYS A 213 -10.29 13.58 -25.70
C LYS A 213 -9.18 12.65 -25.17
N VAL A 214 -9.56 11.42 -24.83
CA VAL A 214 -8.63 10.40 -24.32
C VAL A 214 -8.41 9.33 -25.36
N LEU A 215 -7.14 9.00 -25.64
CA LEU A 215 -6.75 7.82 -26.41
C LEU A 215 -6.03 6.83 -25.49
N THR A 216 -6.35 5.55 -25.62
CA THR A 216 -5.77 4.50 -24.76
C THR A 216 -4.69 3.76 -25.52
N VAL A 217 -3.52 3.59 -24.90
CA VAL A 217 -2.42 2.78 -25.44
C VAL A 217 -2.25 1.54 -24.58
N ALA A 218 -2.26 0.36 -25.18
CA ALA A 218 -2.07 -0.90 -24.48
C ALA A 218 -1.31 -1.92 -25.34
N GLY A 219 -0.63 -2.88 -24.69
CA GLY A 219 -0.05 -4.01 -25.40
C GLY A 219 -1.11 -4.88 -26.07
N ALA A 220 -0.73 -5.64 -27.10
CA ALA A 220 -1.68 -6.42 -27.92
C ALA A 220 -2.56 -7.39 -27.12
N THR A 221 -2.00 -8.07 -26.11
CA THR A 221 -2.75 -8.98 -25.23
C THR A 221 -3.80 -8.23 -24.41
N LEU A 222 -3.36 -7.20 -23.67
CA LEU A 222 -4.25 -6.39 -22.85
C LEU A 222 -5.33 -5.69 -23.68
N GLY A 223 -4.96 -5.17 -24.85
CA GLY A 223 -5.89 -4.51 -25.76
C GLY A 223 -7.02 -5.44 -26.23
N LYS A 224 -6.73 -6.73 -26.46
CA LYS A 224 -7.76 -7.74 -26.77
C LYS A 224 -8.63 -8.03 -25.56
N GLU A 225 -8.04 -8.26 -24.39
CA GLU A 225 -8.79 -8.51 -23.16
C GLU A 225 -9.76 -7.36 -22.84
N LEU A 226 -9.32 -6.10 -22.98
CA LEU A 226 -10.16 -4.92 -22.79
C LEU A 226 -11.33 -4.87 -23.78
N LYS A 227 -11.23 -5.49 -24.96
CA LYS A 227 -12.34 -5.56 -25.92
C LYS A 227 -13.43 -6.56 -25.52
N ASP A 228 -13.09 -7.53 -24.66
CA ASP A 228 -14.03 -8.57 -24.23
C ASP A 228 -14.99 -8.10 -23.12
N PHE A 229 -14.69 -6.98 -22.44
CA PHE A 229 -15.58 -6.39 -21.43
C PHE A 229 -16.55 -5.39 -22.06
N GLN A 230 -17.83 -5.44 -21.67
CA GLN A 230 -18.86 -4.55 -22.21
C GLN A 230 -18.53 -3.06 -21.94
N GLU A 231 -17.93 -2.77 -20.79
CA GLU A 231 -17.61 -1.42 -20.34
C GLU A 231 -16.42 -0.80 -21.10
N THR A 232 -15.48 -1.62 -21.57
CA THR A 232 -14.27 -1.16 -22.27
C THR A 232 -14.23 -1.51 -23.76
N GLY A 233 -15.22 -2.27 -24.25
CA GLY A 233 -15.30 -2.80 -25.62
C GLY A 233 -15.24 -1.73 -26.72
N ASN A 234 -15.78 -0.55 -26.45
CA ASN A 234 -15.83 0.55 -27.43
C ASN A 234 -14.63 1.48 -27.38
N ILE A 235 -13.70 1.29 -26.44
CA ILE A 235 -12.54 2.19 -26.28
C ILE A 235 -11.57 1.96 -27.46
N PRO A 236 -11.17 3.02 -28.21
CA PRO A 236 -10.10 2.91 -29.18
C PRO A 236 -8.78 2.54 -28.48
N ILE A 237 -8.15 1.44 -28.91
CA ILE A 237 -6.86 0.98 -28.37
C ILE A 237 -5.80 1.16 -29.45
N HIS A 238 -4.76 1.90 -29.11
CA HIS A 238 -3.53 2.04 -29.88
C HIS A 238 -2.43 1.15 -29.29
N PHE A 239 -1.46 0.75 -30.10
CA PHE A 239 -0.39 -0.16 -29.67
C PHE A 239 0.94 0.56 -29.36
N SER A 240 1.03 1.85 -29.68
CA SER A 240 2.15 2.71 -29.28
C SER A 240 1.67 4.13 -28.99
N VAL A 241 2.47 4.87 -28.24
CA VAL A 241 2.21 6.29 -27.95
C VAL A 241 2.24 7.11 -29.23
N ASP A 242 3.18 6.83 -30.15
CA ASP A 242 3.30 7.57 -31.42
C ASP A 242 2.08 7.39 -32.33
N ASP A 243 1.51 6.18 -32.38
CA ASP A 243 0.27 5.89 -33.11
C ASP A 243 -0.92 6.66 -32.51
N ALA A 244 -1.04 6.67 -31.18
CA ALA A 244 -2.07 7.46 -30.51
C ALA A 244 -1.90 8.97 -30.75
N LYS A 245 -0.66 9.48 -30.71
CA LYS A 245 -0.39 10.90 -31.00
C LYS A 245 -0.83 11.30 -32.41
N ALA A 246 -0.57 10.44 -33.40
CA ALA A 246 -0.97 10.67 -34.78
C ALA A 246 -2.49 10.64 -35.01
N ALA A 247 -3.25 10.02 -34.10
CA ALA A 247 -4.71 9.86 -34.19
C ALA A 247 -5.53 10.98 -33.50
N PHE A 248 -4.86 11.97 -32.90
CA PHE A 248 -5.55 13.11 -32.28
C PHE A 248 -6.17 14.06 -33.30
#